data_AF-A0A2G7HHT7-F1
#
_entry.id   AF-A0A2G7HHT7-F1
#
_cell.length_a   1.000
_cell.length_b   1.000
_cell.length_c   1.000
_cell.angle_alpha   90.00
_cell.angle_beta   90.00
_cell.angle_gamma   90.00
#
_symmetry.space_group_name_H-M   'P 1'
#
loop_
_entity.id
_entity.type
_entity.pdbx_description
1 polymer ?
#
loop_
_entity_poly.entity_id
_entity_poly.type
_entity_poly.pdbx_seq_one_letter_code
_entity_poly.pdbx_strand_id
1 'polypeptide(L)'
;GTATLADYELIGITGVTEINLVDVNEALKGKGHKVVSKMQSEASVIISALNTINSGTTNINPYKNLGITTVNSDNVKAIKEAIKVRRDIKKENLTKAEINKVVNEVLEKIEKSFEAVNAGTATLDDYELIGVTGVTEVNLVDVNEALKGKGHKVVSKMQSEASVIISALNTINSGTTNINPYKNLGITTVNSDNVKAIKEAIKVRRDIKKENLTKAEINKIVNEVLEKIEKSFGAVNAGTATLSDYELIGITGVAEINLVDVNEALKGKGHKVVSKMQSEVNTIINSLNSINKGYTSTSYYKNIGITTVNSDNIKAIAKAVKEARDVKKVNLTKAEISKITNEVLEKIEKSFGAVNAGTATLADYELIGITGVTEINLVDVNEVLKGKGHKVVSKMQSEASIIISLLNTINSGVANINYYKNIGITTVNLDNVKVIAKAVKEARDVKKVNLTKAEISKITNEVLEKIEKSFGAVNAGTATLADYELIGITGVTEINLVDVNEVLKGKGHKVVSKMQSEASIIISSLNTINSGVANINYYKNIGITTVNLDNIKVIAKAVKEARNVKKVNLTKDEISKIVNEVLNKK
;
A
#
# COMPACT_ATOMS: atom_id res chain seq x y z
N GLY A 1 -32.24 -96.39 -2.65
CA GLY A 1 -32.23 -97.83 -2.95
C GLY A 1 -31.34 -98.53 -1.94
N THR A 2 -31.39 -99.85 -1.87
CA THR A 2 -30.46 -100.67 -1.06
C THR A 2 -29.42 -101.35 -1.95
N ALA A 3 -29.14 -100.79 -3.13
CA ALA A 3 -28.22 -101.38 -4.08
C ALA A 3 -26.78 -101.32 -3.54
N THR A 4 -26.04 -102.38 -3.77
CA THR A 4 -24.63 -102.54 -3.41
C THR A 4 -23.73 -102.03 -4.53
N LEU A 5 -22.41 -101.95 -4.28
CA LEU A 5 -21.45 -101.63 -5.36
C LEU A 5 -21.51 -102.65 -6.50
N ALA A 6 -21.62 -103.93 -6.15
CA ALA A 6 -21.73 -105.01 -7.12
C ALA A 6 -22.99 -104.86 -8.00
N ASP A 7 -24.11 -104.38 -7.43
CA ASP A 7 -25.33 -104.12 -8.21
C ASP A 7 -25.10 -103.05 -9.28
N TYR A 8 -24.42 -101.95 -8.94
CA TYR A 8 -24.10 -100.88 -9.89
C TYR A 8 -23.10 -101.31 -10.97
N GLU A 9 -22.07 -102.08 -10.59
CA GLU A 9 -21.09 -102.64 -11.52
C GLU A 9 -21.76 -103.59 -12.52
N LEU A 10 -22.66 -104.46 -12.04
CA LEU A 10 -23.40 -105.41 -12.87
C LEU A 10 -24.25 -104.74 -13.95
N ILE A 11 -24.90 -103.62 -13.62
CA ILE A 11 -25.72 -102.87 -14.58
C ILE A 11 -24.94 -101.83 -15.38
N GLY A 12 -23.61 -101.78 -15.23
CA GLY A 12 -22.72 -100.90 -15.98
C GLY A 12 -22.74 -99.44 -15.54
N ILE A 13 -23.16 -99.15 -14.31
CA ILE A 13 -23.08 -97.81 -13.73
C ILE A 13 -21.71 -97.60 -13.11
N THR A 14 -20.97 -96.61 -13.61
CA THR A 14 -19.58 -96.35 -13.23
C THR A 14 -19.45 -95.16 -12.28
N GLY A 15 -18.36 -95.11 -11.51
CA GLY A 15 -18.03 -94.01 -10.59
C GLY A 15 -18.66 -94.10 -9.20
N VAL A 16 -19.44 -95.15 -8.93
CA VAL A 16 -19.96 -95.44 -7.59
C VAL A 16 -18.84 -96.06 -6.75
N THR A 17 -18.62 -95.54 -5.55
CA THR A 17 -17.61 -96.00 -4.58
C THR A 17 -18.28 -96.19 -3.22
N GLU A 18 -17.60 -96.85 -2.27
CA GLU A 18 -18.15 -97.04 -0.91
C GLU A 18 -18.57 -95.70 -0.27
N ILE A 19 -17.81 -94.64 -0.52
CA ILE A 19 -18.06 -93.29 0.00
C ILE A 19 -19.36 -92.70 -0.53
N ASN A 20 -19.60 -92.78 -1.84
CA ASN A 20 -20.75 -92.13 -2.48
C ASN A 20 -21.95 -93.07 -2.68
N LEU A 21 -21.83 -94.36 -2.34
CA LEU A 21 -22.85 -95.39 -2.57
C LEU A 21 -24.21 -94.98 -1.97
N VAL A 22 -24.21 -94.49 -0.73
CA VAL A 22 -25.42 -94.04 -0.04
C VAL A 22 -26.06 -92.85 -0.77
N ASP A 23 -25.25 -91.89 -1.20
CA ASP A 23 -25.71 -90.67 -1.88
C ASP A 23 -26.29 -90.99 -3.27
N VAL A 24 -25.65 -91.89 -4.03
CA VAL A 24 -26.14 -92.39 -5.33
C VAL A 24 -27.42 -93.20 -5.15
N ASN A 25 -27.44 -94.09 -4.14
CA ASN A 25 -28.62 -94.87 -3.79
C ASN A 25 -29.82 -93.99 -3.47
N GLU A 26 -29.62 -92.91 -2.73
CA GLU A 26 -30.70 -91.99 -2.38
C GLU A 26 -31.19 -91.20 -3.60
N ALA A 27 -30.29 -90.75 -4.48
CA ALA A 27 -30.66 -90.02 -5.68
C ALA A 27 -31.53 -90.83 -6.66
N LEU A 28 -31.24 -92.13 -6.81
CA LEU A 28 -31.98 -93.04 -7.71
C LEU A 28 -33.25 -93.64 -7.07
N LYS A 29 -33.42 -93.49 -5.75
CA LYS A 29 -34.52 -94.11 -4.99
C LYS A 29 -35.89 -93.65 -5.51
N GLY A 30 -36.76 -94.60 -5.82
CA GLY A 30 -38.15 -94.34 -6.19
C GLY A 30 -38.35 -93.67 -7.55
N LYS A 31 -37.30 -93.54 -8.38
CA LYS A 31 -37.37 -92.87 -9.69
C LYS A 31 -37.90 -93.75 -10.82
N GLY A 32 -37.98 -95.07 -10.62
CA GLY A 32 -38.59 -96.00 -11.59
C GLY A 32 -37.84 -96.10 -12.93
N HIS A 33 -36.53 -95.83 -12.94
CA HIS A 33 -35.73 -95.89 -14.17
C HIS A 33 -35.71 -97.29 -14.77
N LYS A 34 -35.99 -97.39 -16.08
CA LYS A 34 -35.91 -98.65 -16.85
C LYS A 34 -34.76 -98.67 -17.86
N VAL A 35 -33.95 -97.61 -17.88
CA VAL A 35 -32.88 -97.40 -18.87
C VAL A 35 -31.61 -97.04 -18.11
N VAL A 36 -30.57 -97.87 -18.27
CA VAL A 36 -29.26 -97.70 -17.59
C VAL A 36 -28.66 -96.33 -17.85
N SER A 37 -28.72 -95.83 -19.09
CA SER A 37 -28.17 -94.50 -19.42
C SER A 37 -28.84 -93.35 -18.65
N LYS A 38 -30.14 -93.47 -18.32
CA LYS A 38 -30.84 -92.50 -17.45
C LYS A 38 -30.35 -92.60 -16.01
N MET A 39 -30.20 -93.81 -15.48
CA MET A 39 -29.62 -94.03 -14.14
C MET A 39 -28.19 -93.51 -14.06
N GLN A 40 -27.36 -93.76 -15.08
CA GLN A 40 -25.99 -93.26 -15.16
C GLN A 40 -25.97 -91.74 -15.16
N SER A 41 -26.84 -91.10 -15.93
CA SER A 41 -26.89 -89.64 -16.01
C SER A 41 -27.20 -89.00 -14.64
N GLU A 42 -28.14 -89.57 -13.87
CA GLU A 42 -28.46 -89.07 -12.52
C GLU A 42 -27.35 -89.36 -11.50
N ALA A 43 -26.78 -90.58 -11.53
CA ALA A 43 -25.66 -90.94 -10.67
C ALA A 43 -24.46 -90.02 -10.91
N SER A 44 -24.13 -89.76 -12.19
CA SER A 44 -23.03 -88.89 -12.59
C SER A 44 -23.19 -87.45 -12.10
N VAL A 45 -24.42 -86.91 -12.03
CA VAL A 45 -24.66 -85.56 -11.47
C VAL A 45 -24.23 -85.49 -10.00
N ILE A 46 -24.59 -86.49 -9.20
CA ILE A 46 -24.25 -86.55 -7.77
C ILE A 46 -22.76 -86.80 -7.56
N ILE A 47 -22.19 -87.78 -8.26
CA ILE A 47 -20.76 -88.11 -8.19
C ILE A 47 -19.91 -86.90 -8.57
N SER A 48 -20.24 -86.23 -9.68
CA SER A 48 -19.54 -85.03 -10.13
C SER A 48 -19.66 -83.90 -9.11
N ALA A 49 -20.85 -83.70 -8.52
CA ALA A 49 -21.05 -82.67 -7.51
C ALA A 49 -20.22 -82.92 -6.24
N LEU A 50 -20.24 -84.14 -5.70
CA LEU A 50 -19.42 -84.55 -4.55
C LEU A 50 -17.93 -84.35 -4.82
N ASN A 51 -17.44 -84.82 -5.97
CA ASN A 51 -16.03 -84.66 -6.34
C ASN A 51 -15.64 -83.18 -6.48
N THR A 52 -16.49 -82.38 -7.11
CA THR A 52 -16.25 -80.94 -7.30
C THR A 52 -16.23 -80.19 -5.97
N ILE A 53 -17.16 -80.48 -5.06
CA ILE A 53 -17.20 -79.87 -3.73
C ILE A 53 -15.96 -80.26 -2.92
N ASN A 54 -15.66 -81.56 -2.85
CA ASN A 54 -14.52 -82.07 -2.11
C ASN A 54 -13.18 -81.55 -2.65
N SER A 55 -13.07 -81.25 -3.95
CA SER A 55 -11.89 -80.62 -4.53
C SER A 55 -11.71 -79.14 -4.14
N GLY A 56 -12.73 -78.50 -3.54
CA GLY A 56 -12.70 -77.11 -3.11
C GLY A 56 -13.20 -76.13 -4.16
N THR A 57 -14.49 -76.21 -4.50
CA THR A 57 -15.15 -75.31 -5.45
C THR A 57 -15.81 -74.10 -4.80
N THR A 58 -15.81 -72.97 -5.50
CA THR A 58 -16.68 -71.81 -5.20
C THR A 58 -17.94 -71.78 -6.08
N ASN A 59 -18.09 -72.72 -7.01
CA ASN A 59 -19.30 -72.85 -7.80
C ASN A 59 -20.45 -73.37 -6.91
N ILE A 60 -21.59 -72.68 -6.94
CA ILE A 60 -22.76 -73.00 -6.13
C ILE A 60 -23.55 -74.18 -6.71
N ASN A 61 -23.48 -74.42 -8.02
CA ASN A 61 -24.27 -75.46 -8.70
C ASN A 61 -24.02 -76.88 -8.18
N PRO A 62 -22.78 -77.32 -7.89
CA PRO A 62 -22.53 -78.59 -7.22
C PRO A 62 -23.32 -78.77 -5.92
N TYR A 63 -23.42 -77.74 -5.07
CA TYR A 63 -24.19 -77.81 -3.82
C TYR A 63 -25.69 -77.96 -4.10
N LYS A 64 -26.21 -77.19 -5.07
CA LYS A 64 -27.61 -77.32 -5.53
C LYS A 64 -27.93 -78.69 -6.10
N ASN A 65 -27.01 -79.30 -6.85
CA ASN A 65 -27.17 -80.66 -7.38
C ASN A 65 -27.26 -81.71 -6.26
N LEU A 66 -26.64 -81.45 -5.10
CA LEU A 66 -26.82 -82.27 -3.91
C LEU A 66 -28.08 -81.91 -3.10
N GLY A 67 -28.86 -80.90 -3.51
CA GLY A 67 -30.02 -80.40 -2.78
C GLY A 67 -29.68 -79.45 -1.62
N ILE A 68 -28.44 -78.97 -1.52
CA ILE A 68 -27.99 -78.02 -0.50
C ILE A 68 -28.17 -76.60 -1.07
N THR A 69 -29.33 -75.99 -0.82
CA THR A 69 -29.73 -74.70 -1.43
C THR A 69 -29.33 -73.47 -0.63
N THR A 70 -28.82 -73.63 0.60
CA THR A 70 -28.40 -72.54 1.48
C THR A 70 -27.02 -71.96 1.12
N VAL A 71 -26.26 -72.67 0.28
CA VAL A 71 -24.99 -72.17 -0.25
C VAL A 71 -25.26 -71.11 -1.32
N ASN A 72 -24.64 -69.94 -1.18
CA ASN A 72 -24.79 -68.79 -2.07
C ASN A 72 -23.43 -68.08 -2.27
N SER A 73 -23.42 -66.97 -3.00
CA SER A 73 -22.19 -66.22 -3.29
C SER A 73 -21.48 -65.71 -2.04
N ASP A 74 -22.22 -65.47 -0.96
CA ASP A 74 -21.74 -64.76 0.22
C ASP A 74 -21.06 -65.73 1.19
N ASN A 75 -21.51 -67.00 1.23
CA ASN A 75 -20.99 -68.00 2.16
C ASN A 75 -20.13 -69.09 1.51
N VAL A 76 -20.15 -69.26 0.18
CA VAL A 76 -19.47 -70.39 -0.49
C VAL A 76 -17.96 -70.41 -0.28
N LYS A 77 -17.32 -69.25 -0.10
CA LYS A 77 -15.88 -69.16 0.18
C LYS A 77 -15.54 -69.77 1.54
N ALA A 78 -16.25 -69.35 2.59
CA ALA A 78 -16.07 -69.88 3.94
C ALA A 78 -16.40 -71.38 4.01
N ILE A 79 -17.47 -71.79 3.34
CA ILE A 79 -17.90 -73.20 3.24
C ILE A 79 -16.83 -74.05 2.55
N LYS A 80 -16.28 -73.58 1.43
CA LYS A 80 -15.20 -74.26 0.71
C LYS A 80 -14.01 -74.53 1.62
N GLU A 81 -13.52 -73.52 2.33
CA GLU A 81 -12.35 -73.68 3.21
C GLU A 81 -12.67 -74.64 4.37
N ALA A 82 -13.86 -74.56 4.95
CA ALA A 82 -14.28 -75.49 6.00
C ALA A 82 -14.40 -76.95 5.51
N ILE A 83 -14.91 -77.16 4.30
CA ILE A 83 -14.98 -78.49 3.65
C ILE A 83 -13.57 -79.03 3.42
N LYS A 84 -12.66 -78.21 2.91
CA LYS A 84 -11.25 -78.59 2.72
C LYS A 84 -10.62 -79.02 4.03
N VAL A 85 -10.76 -78.22 5.09
CA VAL A 85 -10.25 -78.56 6.44
C VAL A 85 -10.85 -79.88 6.93
N ARG A 86 -12.17 -80.06 6.84
CA ARG A 86 -12.84 -81.27 7.32
C ARG A 86 -12.41 -82.51 6.54
N ARG A 87 -12.28 -82.42 5.22
CA ARG A 87 -11.76 -83.46 4.34
C ARG A 87 -10.31 -83.81 4.70
N ASP A 88 -9.46 -82.80 4.91
CA ASP A 88 -8.04 -83.00 5.23
C ASP A 88 -7.84 -83.64 6.61
N ILE A 89 -8.76 -83.41 7.55
CA ILE A 89 -8.82 -84.12 8.84
C ILE A 89 -9.29 -85.57 8.63
N LYS A 90 -10.35 -85.77 7.85
CA LYS A 90 -10.92 -87.11 7.57
C LYS A 90 -9.98 -88.00 6.76
N LYS A 91 -9.09 -87.42 5.95
CA LYS A 91 -8.21 -88.11 4.96
C LYS A 91 -8.97 -88.82 3.84
N GLU A 92 -10.23 -88.45 3.62
CA GLU A 92 -11.11 -89.01 2.61
C GLU A 92 -12.13 -87.95 2.17
N ASN A 93 -12.76 -88.14 1.00
CA ASN A 93 -13.88 -87.31 0.56
C ASN A 93 -15.06 -87.35 1.57
N LEU A 94 -15.71 -86.20 1.71
CA LEU A 94 -16.94 -86.05 2.47
C LEU A 94 -18.14 -86.53 1.64
N THR A 95 -19.03 -87.26 2.30
CA THR A 95 -20.38 -87.60 1.83
C THR A 95 -21.28 -86.37 1.80
N LYS A 96 -22.43 -86.44 1.13
CA LYS A 96 -23.42 -85.35 1.13
C LYS A 96 -23.85 -84.95 2.54
N ALA A 97 -24.06 -85.92 3.43
CA ALA A 97 -24.48 -85.67 4.81
C ALA A 97 -23.42 -84.88 5.60
N GLU A 98 -22.14 -85.25 5.44
CA GLU A 98 -21.03 -84.55 6.07
C GLU A 98 -20.84 -83.13 5.49
N ILE A 99 -20.97 -82.97 4.17
CA ILE A 99 -20.96 -81.65 3.52
C ILE A 99 -22.08 -80.78 4.08
N ASN A 100 -23.31 -81.29 4.17
CA ASN A 100 -24.45 -80.54 4.71
C ASN A 100 -24.24 -80.15 6.18
N LYS A 101 -23.60 -81.02 6.98
CA LYS A 101 -23.21 -80.70 8.36
C LYS A 101 -22.21 -79.55 8.41
N VAL A 102 -21.16 -79.59 7.59
CA VAL A 102 -20.17 -78.50 7.51
C VAL A 102 -20.82 -77.19 7.05
N VAL A 103 -21.72 -77.24 6.07
CA VAL A 103 -22.48 -76.07 5.59
C VAL A 103 -23.26 -75.44 6.75
N ASN A 104 -24.03 -76.23 7.51
CA ASN A 104 -24.80 -75.71 8.63
C ASN A 104 -23.92 -75.13 9.75
N GLU A 105 -22.80 -75.79 10.09
CA GLU A 105 -21.83 -75.29 11.07
C GLU A 105 -21.24 -73.92 10.66
N VAL A 106 -20.95 -73.74 9.36
CA VAL A 106 -20.41 -72.47 8.84
C VAL A 106 -21.48 -71.38 8.84
N LEU A 107 -22.73 -71.71 8.48
CA LEU A 107 -23.83 -70.74 8.50
C LEU A 107 -24.09 -70.21 9.92
N GLU A 108 -24.06 -71.08 10.93
CA GLU A 108 -24.20 -70.68 12.33
C GLU A 108 -23.06 -69.75 12.78
N LYS A 109 -21.82 -70.03 12.35
CA LYS A 109 -20.67 -69.13 12.63
C LYS A 109 -20.82 -67.78 11.95
N ILE A 110 -21.25 -67.76 10.68
CA ILE A 110 -21.51 -66.51 9.96
C ILE A 110 -22.58 -65.69 10.69
N GLU A 111 -23.68 -66.31 11.14
CA GLU A 111 -24.72 -65.65 11.91
C GLU A 111 -24.17 -65.04 13.21
N LYS A 112 -23.36 -65.79 13.97
CA LYS A 112 -22.67 -65.28 15.16
C LYS A 112 -21.74 -64.11 14.86
N SER A 113 -21.01 -64.13 13.74
CA SER A 113 -20.17 -62.99 13.34
C SER A 113 -21.02 -61.76 12.98
N PHE A 114 -22.17 -61.94 12.31
CA PHE A 114 -23.14 -60.85 12.09
C PHE A 114 -23.64 -60.26 13.42
N GLU A 115 -23.98 -61.10 14.40
CA GLU A 115 -24.38 -60.66 15.74
C GLU A 115 -23.26 -59.89 16.45
N ALA A 116 -22.02 -60.40 16.40
CA ALA A 116 -20.85 -59.76 17.00
C ALA A 116 -20.57 -58.38 16.37
N VAL A 117 -20.67 -58.24 15.05
CA VAL A 117 -20.53 -56.94 14.36
C VAL A 117 -21.61 -55.96 14.84
N ASN A 118 -22.86 -56.41 14.89
CA ASN A 118 -23.98 -55.57 15.35
C ASN A 118 -23.89 -55.23 16.85
N ALA A 119 -23.24 -56.07 17.66
CA ALA A 119 -22.92 -55.76 19.05
C ALA A 119 -21.72 -54.81 19.21
N GLY A 120 -20.91 -54.65 18.15
CA GLY A 120 -19.65 -53.91 18.18
C GLY A 120 -18.53 -54.67 18.91
N THR A 121 -18.58 -56.00 18.91
CA THR A 121 -17.63 -56.89 19.58
C THR A 121 -16.95 -57.88 18.63
N ALA A 122 -17.10 -57.70 17.31
CA ALA A 122 -16.49 -58.55 16.32
C ALA A 122 -14.95 -58.52 16.38
N THR A 123 -14.36 -59.67 16.10
CA THR A 123 -12.91 -59.88 15.99
C THR A 123 -12.46 -59.75 14.53
N LEU A 124 -11.14 -59.79 14.27
CA LEU A 124 -10.63 -59.84 12.89
C LEU A 124 -11.11 -61.10 12.15
N ASP A 125 -11.16 -62.23 12.85
CA ASP A 125 -11.64 -63.50 12.30
C ASP A 125 -13.11 -63.42 11.89
N ASP A 126 -13.94 -62.69 12.64
CA ASP A 126 -15.34 -62.46 12.28
C ASP A 126 -15.45 -61.70 10.96
N TYR A 127 -14.70 -60.60 10.79
CA TYR A 127 -14.68 -59.82 9.56
C TYR A 127 -14.13 -60.61 8.37
N GLU A 128 -13.06 -61.40 8.58
CA GLU A 128 -12.51 -62.28 7.55
C GLU A 128 -13.53 -63.35 7.12
N LEU A 129 -14.22 -63.98 8.08
CA LEU A 129 -15.22 -65.02 7.83
C LEU A 129 -16.38 -64.51 6.98
N ILE A 130 -16.90 -63.32 7.29
CA ILE A 130 -17.99 -62.69 6.53
C ILE A 130 -17.50 -61.92 5.29
N GLY A 131 -16.18 -61.90 5.04
CA GLY A 131 -15.59 -61.32 3.83
C GLY A 131 -15.50 -59.79 3.80
N VAL A 132 -15.57 -59.13 4.96
CA VAL A 132 -15.28 -57.69 5.07
C VAL A 132 -13.76 -57.48 5.13
N THR A 133 -13.26 -56.61 4.26
CA THR A 133 -11.83 -56.37 4.06
C THR A 133 -11.39 -54.99 4.54
N GLY A 134 -10.10 -54.85 4.85
CA GLY A 134 -9.49 -53.59 5.29
C GLY A 134 -9.58 -53.35 6.80
N VAL A 135 -10.22 -54.25 7.55
CA VAL A 135 -10.18 -54.25 9.01
C VAL A 135 -8.82 -54.80 9.46
N THR A 136 -8.21 -54.10 10.40
CA THR A 136 -6.87 -54.36 10.96
C THR A 136 -6.95 -54.20 12.47
N GLU A 137 -5.96 -54.70 13.20
CA GLU A 137 -5.94 -54.58 14.66
C GLU A 137 -6.04 -53.10 15.12
N VAL A 138 -5.41 -52.18 14.38
CA VAL A 138 -5.41 -50.74 14.66
C VAL A 138 -6.80 -50.12 14.54
N ASN A 139 -7.55 -50.48 13.49
CA ASN A 139 -8.85 -49.86 13.20
C ASN A 139 -10.06 -50.70 13.67
N LEU A 140 -9.83 -51.88 14.26
CA LEU A 140 -10.88 -52.81 14.65
C LEU A 140 -11.92 -52.16 15.57
N VAL A 141 -11.46 -51.44 16.58
CA VAL A 141 -12.33 -50.74 17.54
C VAL A 141 -13.16 -49.67 16.84
N ASP A 142 -12.54 -48.89 15.94
CA ASP A 142 -13.20 -47.81 15.21
C ASP A 142 -14.26 -48.35 14.21
N VAL A 143 -13.97 -49.48 13.55
CA VAL A 143 -14.92 -50.16 12.65
C VAL A 143 -16.07 -50.80 13.43
N ASN A 144 -15.77 -51.48 14.54
CA ASN A 144 -16.78 -52.05 15.43
C ASN A 144 -17.73 -50.98 15.97
N GLU A 145 -17.21 -49.83 16.39
CA GLU A 145 -18.03 -48.70 16.86
C GLU A 145 -18.98 -48.21 15.75
N ALA A 146 -18.50 -48.10 14.50
CA ALA A 146 -19.28 -47.58 13.39
C ALA A 146 -20.41 -48.50 12.93
N LEU A 147 -20.21 -49.82 13.02
CA LEU A 147 -21.20 -50.84 12.61
C LEU A 147 -22.16 -51.25 13.75
N LYS A 148 -21.85 -50.88 14.99
CA LYS A 148 -22.65 -51.21 16.17
C LYS A 148 -24.10 -50.72 16.05
N GLY A 149 -25.05 -51.60 16.39
CA GLY A 149 -26.48 -51.29 16.48
C GLY A 149 -27.19 -51.14 15.13
N LYS A 150 -26.53 -51.44 14.01
CA LYS A 150 -27.06 -51.20 12.67
C LYS A 150 -27.92 -52.34 12.10
N GLY A 151 -27.95 -53.50 12.76
CA GLY A 151 -28.76 -54.65 12.37
C GLY A 151 -28.41 -55.20 10.97
N HIS A 152 -27.14 -55.09 10.58
CA HIS A 152 -26.67 -55.55 9.28
C HIS A 152 -26.83 -57.07 9.13
N LYS A 153 -27.37 -57.49 7.99
CA LYS A 153 -27.50 -58.90 7.56
C LYS A 153 -26.86 -59.17 6.19
N VAL A 154 -26.24 -58.15 5.60
CA VAL A 154 -25.73 -58.19 4.23
C VAL A 154 -24.32 -57.61 4.24
N VAL A 155 -23.36 -58.41 3.77
CA VAL A 155 -21.92 -58.07 3.77
C VAL A 155 -21.63 -56.79 3.00
N SER A 156 -22.25 -56.60 1.82
CA SER A 156 -21.98 -55.42 0.99
C SER A 156 -22.34 -54.10 1.69
N LYS A 157 -23.40 -54.09 2.52
CA LYS A 157 -23.76 -52.93 3.33
C LYS A 157 -22.72 -52.68 4.42
N MET A 158 -22.30 -53.71 5.15
CA MET A 158 -21.24 -53.60 6.16
C MET A 158 -19.93 -53.10 5.56
N GLN A 159 -19.50 -53.69 4.44
CA GLN A 159 -18.28 -53.29 3.75
C GLN A 159 -18.35 -51.82 3.35
N SER A 160 -19.49 -51.35 2.83
CA SER A 160 -19.63 -49.94 2.43
C SER A 160 -19.44 -48.98 3.60
N GLU A 161 -19.99 -49.29 4.78
CA GLU A 161 -19.88 -48.45 5.97
C GLU A 161 -18.49 -48.56 6.63
N ALA A 162 -17.94 -49.76 6.74
CA ALA A 162 -16.58 -49.98 7.23
C ALA A 162 -15.56 -49.22 6.35
N SER A 163 -15.74 -49.24 5.03
CA SER A 163 -14.84 -48.57 4.08
C SER A 163 -14.81 -47.05 4.27
N VAL A 164 -15.91 -46.42 4.71
CA VAL A 164 -15.95 -44.99 5.00
C VAL A 164 -14.99 -44.64 6.14
N ILE A 165 -15.00 -45.42 7.23
CA ILE A 165 -14.16 -45.21 8.41
C ILE A 165 -12.70 -45.54 8.09
N ILE A 166 -12.45 -46.69 7.46
CA ILE A 166 -11.10 -47.12 7.05
C ILE A 166 -10.46 -46.08 6.14
N SER A 167 -11.18 -45.60 5.14
CA SER A 167 -10.67 -44.58 4.21
C SER A 167 -10.41 -43.25 4.91
N ALA A 168 -11.27 -42.84 5.84
CA ALA A 168 -11.09 -41.62 6.62
C ALA A 168 -9.84 -41.69 7.50
N LEU A 169 -9.66 -42.78 8.26
CA LEU A 169 -8.46 -43.01 9.08
C LEU A 169 -7.18 -43.00 8.23
N ASN A 170 -7.18 -43.73 7.11
CA ASN A 170 -6.01 -43.78 6.21
C ASN A 170 -5.69 -42.39 5.64
N THR A 171 -6.71 -41.65 5.20
CA THR A 171 -6.53 -40.31 4.62
C THR A 171 -5.98 -39.33 5.66
N ILE A 172 -6.51 -39.34 6.89
CA ILE A 172 -6.02 -38.48 7.98
C ILE A 172 -4.59 -38.83 8.35
N ASN A 173 -4.31 -40.12 8.57
CA ASN A 173 -2.98 -40.60 8.93
C ASN A 173 -1.95 -40.32 7.84
N SER A 174 -2.34 -40.28 6.56
CA SER A 174 -1.43 -39.89 5.47
C SER A 174 -1.08 -38.38 5.44
N GLY A 175 -1.80 -37.55 6.20
CA GLY A 175 -1.56 -36.11 6.30
C GLY A 175 -2.40 -35.28 5.33
N THR A 176 -3.71 -35.29 5.51
CA THR A 176 -4.67 -34.51 4.69
C THR A 176 -4.97 -33.13 5.28
N THR A 177 -5.33 -32.18 4.42
CA THR A 177 -6.02 -30.93 4.82
C THR A 177 -7.50 -30.94 4.46
N ASN A 178 -8.01 -32.03 3.88
CA ASN A 178 -9.42 -32.20 3.62
C ASN A 178 -10.18 -32.41 4.94
N ILE A 179 -11.26 -31.67 5.14
CA ILE A 179 -12.08 -31.70 6.36
C ILE A 179 -13.03 -32.92 6.38
N ASN A 180 -13.45 -33.42 5.21
CA ASN A 180 -14.44 -34.50 5.12
C ASN A 180 -14.02 -35.80 5.81
N PRO A 181 -12.77 -36.28 5.72
CA PRO A 181 -12.30 -37.41 6.52
C PRO A 181 -12.55 -37.26 8.03
N TYR A 182 -12.31 -36.08 8.59
CA TYR A 182 -12.57 -35.83 10.01
C TYR A 182 -14.07 -35.90 10.34
N LYS A 183 -14.91 -35.32 9.47
CA LYS A 183 -16.38 -35.41 9.60
C LYS A 183 -16.89 -36.85 9.51
N ASN A 184 -16.32 -37.66 8.63
CA ASN A 184 -16.67 -39.08 8.50
C ASN A 184 -16.35 -39.86 9.78
N LEU A 185 -15.36 -39.43 10.57
CA LEU A 185 -15.07 -39.94 11.90
C LEU A 185 -15.89 -39.29 13.02
N GLY A 186 -16.80 -38.36 12.69
CA GLY A 186 -17.60 -37.60 13.67
C GLY A 186 -16.85 -36.43 14.33
N ILE A 187 -15.65 -36.10 13.87
CA ILE A 187 -14.85 -34.99 14.40
C ILE A 187 -15.21 -33.70 13.63
N THR A 188 -16.17 -32.93 14.16
CA THR A 188 -16.77 -31.78 13.47
C THR A 188 -16.09 -30.44 13.75
N THR A 189 -15.18 -30.37 14.72
CA THR A 189 -14.48 -29.15 15.14
C THR A 189 -13.34 -28.75 14.19
N VAL A 190 -12.93 -29.65 13.29
CA VAL A 190 -11.92 -29.38 12.26
C VAL A 190 -12.52 -28.52 11.15
N ASN A 191 -11.85 -27.43 10.80
CA ASN A 191 -12.27 -26.47 9.79
C ASN A 191 -11.05 -25.92 9.01
N SER A 192 -11.29 -24.98 8.09
CA SER A 192 -10.24 -24.39 7.25
C SER A 192 -9.12 -23.72 8.04
N ASP A 193 -9.43 -23.21 9.22
CA ASP A 193 -8.54 -22.35 10.00
C ASP A 193 -7.58 -23.20 10.86
N ASN A 194 -8.00 -24.39 11.29
CA ASN A 194 -7.21 -25.25 12.19
C ASN A 194 -6.62 -26.51 11.52
N VAL A 195 -7.13 -26.94 10.35
CA VAL A 195 -6.76 -28.24 9.76
C VAL A 195 -5.26 -28.34 9.44
N LYS A 196 -4.60 -27.23 9.10
CA LYS A 196 -3.15 -27.22 8.84
C LYS A 196 -2.35 -27.56 10.10
N ALA A 197 -2.64 -26.91 11.22
CA ALA A 197 -1.98 -27.19 12.50
C ALA A 197 -2.28 -28.62 12.99
N ILE A 198 -3.53 -29.07 12.82
CA ILE A 198 -3.96 -30.42 13.18
C ILE A 198 -3.22 -31.48 12.36
N LYS A 199 -3.10 -31.28 11.03
CA LYS A 199 -2.35 -32.18 10.15
C LYS A 199 -0.91 -32.35 10.62
N GLU A 200 -0.21 -31.26 10.90
CA GLU A 200 1.19 -31.33 11.35
C GLU A 200 1.30 -32.03 12.71
N ALA A 201 0.38 -31.76 13.65
CA ALA A 201 0.36 -32.44 14.94
C ALA A 201 0.09 -33.96 14.81
N ILE A 202 -0.81 -34.35 13.91
CA ILE A 202 -1.09 -35.76 13.59
C ILE A 202 0.15 -36.44 13.02
N LYS A 203 0.81 -35.79 12.05
CA LYS A 203 2.06 -36.30 11.48
C LYS A 203 3.11 -36.54 12.56
N VAL A 204 3.35 -35.57 13.44
CA VAL A 204 4.30 -35.70 14.56
C VAL A 204 3.93 -36.87 15.46
N ARG A 205 2.66 -37.00 15.88
CA ARG A 205 2.25 -38.08 16.79
C ARG A 205 2.36 -39.46 16.13
N ARG A 206 1.97 -39.58 14.86
CA ARG A 206 2.11 -40.80 14.06
C ARG A 206 3.59 -41.18 13.91
N ASP A 207 4.45 -40.23 13.61
CA ASP A 207 5.89 -40.46 13.44
C ASP A 207 6.58 -40.88 14.74
N ILE A 208 6.05 -40.47 15.90
CA ILE A 208 6.47 -40.95 17.23
C ILE A 208 5.95 -42.37 17.49
N LYS A 209 4.66 -42.61 17.21
CA LYS A 209 4.00 -43.92 17.44
C LYS A 209 4.53 -45.02 16.52
N LYS A 210 5.03 -44.67 15.33
CA LYS A 210 5.44 -45.59 14.25
C LYS A 210 4.31 -46.45 13.68
N GLU A 211 3.07 -46.00 13.88
CA GLU A 211 1.86 -46.68 13.42
C GLU A 211 0.78 -45.64 13.13
N ASN A 212 -0.27 -46.04 12.40
CA ASN A 212 -1.46 -45.23 12.23
C ASN A 212 -2.16 -44.96 13.58
N LEU A 213 -2.76 -43.77 13.67
CA LEU A 213 -3.55 -43.32 14.79
C LEU A 213 -5.00 -43.77 14.63
N THR A 214 -5.63 -44.14 15.74
CA THR A 214 -7.06 -44.44 15.83
C THR A 214 -7.89 -43.15 15.85
N LYS A 215 -9.21 -43.27 15.68
CA LYS A 215 -10.13 -42.13 15.79
C LYS A 215 -10.00 -41.42 17.15
N ALA A 216 -9.88 -42.17 18.23
CA ALA A 216 -9.76 -41.62 19.58
C ALA A 216 -8.46 -40.80 19.75
N GLU A 217 -7.34 -41.29 19.23
CA GLU A 217 -6.06 -40.59 19.26
C GLU A 217 -6.09 -39.31 18.40
N ILE A 218 -6.69 -39.38 17.21
CA ILE A 218 -6.89 -38.22 16.34
C ILE A 218 -7.74 -37.17 17.05
N ASN A 219 -8.87 -37.56 17.66
CA ASN A 219 -9.75 -36.63 18.38
C ASN A 219 -9.05 -35.96 19.56
N LYS A 220 -8.20 -36.70 20.28
CA LYS A 220 -7.37 -36.14 21.35
C LYS A 220 -6.41 -35.08 20.83
N ILE A 221 -5.70 -35.34 19.71
CA ILE A 221 -4.79 -34.37 19.08
C ILE A 221 -5.56 -33.13 18.62
N VAL A 222 -6.74 -33.30 18.03
CA VAL A 222 -7.59 -32.19 17.60
C VAL A 222 -7.90 -31.27 18.78
N ASN A 223 -8.33 -31.83 19.92
CA ASN A 223 -8.62 -31.04 21.13
C ASN A 223 -7.37 -30.34 21.67
N GLU A 224 -6.23 -31.04 21.75
CA GLU A 224 -4.95 -30.45 22.19
C GLU A 224 -4.51 -29.27 21.31
N VAL A 225 -4.71 -29.36 19.99
CA VAL A 225 -4.37 -28.28 19.05
C VAL A 225 -5.33 -27.10 19.19
N LEU A 226 -6.64 -27.36 19.36
CA LEU A 226 -7.63 -26.31 19.57
C LEU A 226 -7.37 -25.51 20.84
N GLU A 227 -7.00 -26.16 21.94
CA GLU A 227 -6.59 -25.48 23.18
C GLU A 227 -5.35 -24.59 22.97
N LYS A 228 -4.37 -25.04 22.18
CA LYS A 228 -3.20 -24.24 21.86
C LYS A 228 -3.56 -23.03 20.99
N ILE A 229 -4.43 -23.20 19.99
CA ILE A 229 -4.93 -22.09 19.17
C ILE A 229 -5.65 -21.06 20.05
N GLU A 230 -6.50 -21.49 20.99
CA GLU A 230 -7.19 -20.60 21.92
C GLU A 230 -6.19 -19.82 22.80
N LYS A 231 -5.15 -20.49 23.33
CA LYS A 231 -4.07 -19.84 24.08
C LYS A 231 -3.32 -18.82 23.24
N SER A 232 -3.01 -19.11 21.98
CA SER A 232 -2.34 -18.17 21.08
C SER A 232 -3.20 -16.94 20.79
N PHE A 233 -4.51 -17.10 20.56
CA PHE A 233 -5.43 -15.95 20.50
C PHE A 233 -5.44 -15.14 21.80
N GLY A 234 -5.43 -15.81 22.95
CA GLY A 234 -5.29 -15.17 24.26
C GLY A 234 -4.01 -14.34 24.38
N ALA A 235 -2.88 -14.89 23.97
CA ALA A 235 -1.58 -14.21 23.98
C ALA A 235 -1.55 -12.99 23.04
N VAL A 236 -2.14 -13.09 21.85
CA VAL A 236 -2.25 -11.94 20.92
C VAL A 236 -3.05 -10.82 21.57
N ASN A 237 -4.21 -11.16 22.15
CA ASN A 237 -5.07 -10.17 22.81
C ASN A 237 -4.45 -9.58 24.08
N ALA A 238 -3.55 -10.29 24.75
CA ALA A 238 -2.75 -9.77 25.87
C ALA A 238 -1.57 -8.90 25.41
N GLY A 239 -1.20 -8.95 24.12
CA GLY A 239 0.00 -8.32 23.57
C GLY A 239 1.29 -9.04 23.97
N THR A 240 1.22 -10.36 24.21
CA THR A 240 2.36 -11.20 24.65
C THR A 240 2.61 -12.38 23.72
N ALA A 241 2.00 -12.42 22.54
CA ALA A 241 2.19 -13.48 21.56
C ALA A 241 3.64 -13.57 21.06
N THR A 242 4.06 -14.80 20.79
CA THR A 242 5.35 -15.13 20.17
C THR A 242 5.20 -15.33 18.66
N LEU A 243 6.31 -15.47 17.93
CA LEU A 243 6.26 -15.83 16.50
C LEU A 243 5.53 -17.16 16.27
N SER A 244 5.76 -18.14 17.15
CA SER A 244 5.10 -19.45 17.09
C SER A 244 3.58 -19.35 17.28
N ASP A 245 3.10 -18.40 18.10
CA ASP A 245 1.66 -18.16 18.28
C ASP A 245 1.03 -17.66 16.97
N TYR A 246 1.67 -16.68 16.31
CA TYR A 246 1.20 -16.17 15.02
C TYR A 246 1.23 -17.26 13.94
N GLU A 247 2.29 -18.06 13.87
CA GLU A 247 2.40 -19.17 12.92
C GLU A 247 1.31 -20.22 13.17
N LEU A 248 1.05 -20.60 14.42
CA LEU A 248 0.04 -21.60 14.79
C LEU A 248 -1.37 -21.19 14.36
N ILE A 249 -1.73 -19.92 14.54
CA ILE A 249 -3.04 -19.38 14.13
C ILE A 249 -3.06 -18.93 12.66
N GLY A 250 -1.97 -19.16 11.91
CA GLY A 250 -1.90 -18.92 10.46
C GLY A 250 -1.67 -17.46 10.04
N ILE A 251 -1.22 -16.60 10.95
CA ILE A 251 -0.85 -15.21 10.65
C ILE A 251 0.57 -15.16 10.11
N THR A 252 0.75 -14.42 9.01
CA THR A 252 2.03 -14.28 8.29
C THR A 252 2.54 -12.84 8.30
N GLY A 253 3.82 -12.64 8.02
CA GLY A 253 4.47 -11.34 7.94
C GLY A 253 5.03 -10.81 9.27
N VAL A 254 4.63 -11.40 10.40
CA VAL A 254 5.21 -11.09 11.70
C VAL A 254 6.63 -11.67 11.77
N ALA A 255 7.58 -10.83 12.16
CA ALA A 255 9.00 -11.15 12.29
C ALA A 255 9.55 -10.51 13.57
N GLU A 256 10.73 -10.93 14.01
CA GLU A 256 11.32 -10.45 15.27
C GLU A 256 11.37 -8.92 15.38
N ILE A 257 11.72 -8.23 14.28
CA ILE A 257 11.82 -6.77 14.24
C ILE A 257 10.49 -6.03 14.45
N ASN A 258 9.35 -6.65 14.10
CA ASN A 258 8.03 -6.02 14.17
C ASN A 258 7.10 -6.67 15.21
N LEU A 259 7.57 -7.72 15.90
CA LEU A 259 6.76 -8.50 16.84
C LEU A 259 6.18 -7.64 17.97
N VAL A 260 7.01 -6.78 18.57
CA VAL A 260 6.59 -5.88 19.65
C VAL A 260 5.55 -4.89 19.15
N ASP A 261 5.77 -4.29 17.97
CA ASP A 261 4.87 -3.31 17.37
C ASP A 261 3.51 -3.94 17.01
N VAL A 262 3.52 -5.16 16.47
CA VAL A 262 2.31 -5.92 16.15
C VAL A 262 1.56 -6.32 17.41
N ASN A 263 2.26 -6.86 18.43
CA ASN A 263 1.65 -7.22 19.71
C ASN A 263 0.99 -6.02 20.39
N GLU A 264 1.66 -4.86 20.39
CA GLU A 264 1.10 -3.63 20.94
C GLU A 264 -0.16 -3.20 20.18
N ALA A 265 -0.14 -3.29 18.85
CA ALA A 265 -1.27 -2.89 18.01
C ALA A 265 -2.49 -3.80 18.15
N LEU A 266 -2.31 -5.09 18.44
CA LEU A 266 -3.41 -6.06 18.57
C LEU A 266 -3.92 -6.21 20.02
N LYS A 267 -3.16 -5.70 20.99
CA LYS A 267 -3.51 -5.79 22.42
C LYS A 267 -4.89 -5.21 22.71
N GLY A 268 -5.68 -5.97 23.48
CA GLY A 268 -7.00 -5.57 23.98
C GLY A 268 -8.14 -5.60 22.95
N LYS A 269 -7.90 -6.07 21.72
CA LYS A 269 -8.91 -6.04 20.64
C LYS A 269 -9.86 -7.23 20.59
N GLY A 270 -9.60 -8.29 21.36
CA GLY A 270 -10.49 -9.46 21.45
C GLY A 270 -10.64 -10.23 20.14
N HIS A 271 -9.58 -10.30 19.34
CA HIS A 271 -9.57 -11.02 18.07
C HIS A 271 -9.89 -12.51 18.27
N LYS A 272 -10.83 -13.01 17.44
CA LYS A 272 -11.20 -14.43 17.32
C LYS A 272 -11.17 -14.93 15.87
N VAL A 273 -10.90 -14.04 14.92
CA VAL A 273 -11.00 -14.31 13.48
C VAL A 273 -9.68 -13.97 12.83
N VAL A 274 -9.03 -14.97 12.23
CA VAL A 274 -7.69 -14.87 11.63
C VAL A 274 -7.63 -13.80 10.54
N SER A 275 -8.61 -13.78 9.62
CA SER A 275 -8.59 -12.84 8.49
C SER A 275 -8.63 -11.36 8.91
N LYS A 276 -9.43 -11.03 9.92
CA LYS A 276 -9.48 -9.68 10.49
C LYS A 276 -8.15 -9.30 11.14
N MET A 277 -7.58 -10.21 11.92
CA MET A 277 -6.27 -10.02 12.54
C MET A 277 -5.16 -9.83 11.49
N GLN A 278 -5.13 -10.67 10.44
CA GLN A 278 -4.14 -10.56 9.35
C GLN A 278 -4.21 -9.20 8.65
N SER A 279 -5.41 -8.65 8.45
CA SER A 279 -5.59 -7.32 7.84
C SER A 279 -4.97 -6.21 8.69
N GLU A 280 -5.10 -6.29 10.01
CA GLU A 280 -4.51 -5.31 10.93
C GLU A 280 -2.99 -5.45 11.00
N VAL A 281 -2.48 -6.69 11.09
CA VAL A 281 -1.05 -7.00 11.01
C VAL A 281 -0.44 -6.41 9.73
N ASN A 282 -1.07 -6.63 8.58
CA ASN A 282 -0.64 -6.08 7.31
C ASN A 282 -0.63 -4.54 7.31
N THR A 283 -1.62 -3.90 7.93
CA THR A 283 -1.71 -2.44 8.04
C THR A 283 -0.54 -1.85 8.82
N ILE A 284 -0.18 -2.47 9.96
CA ILE A 284 0.95 -2.04 10.79
C ILE A 284 2.27 -2.23 10.05
N ILE A 285 2.53 -3.42 9.51
CA ILE A 285 3.78 -3.73 8.81
C ILE A 285 3.97 -2.85 7.58
N ASN A 286 2.92 -2.66 6.77
CA ASN A 286 3.00 -1.79 5.60
C ASN A 286 3.27 -0.34 5.97
N SER A 287 2.70 0.13 7.08
CA SER A 287 2.95 1.49 7.58
C SER A 287 4.38 1.65 8.07
N LEU A 288 4.89 0.72 8.89
CA LEU A 288 6.30 0.70 9.32
C LEU A 288 7.26 0.69 8.14
N ASN A 289 7.02 -0.18 7.15
CA ASN A 289 7.85 -0.27 5.94
C ASN A 289 7.83 1.02 5.12
N SER A 290 6.68 1.68 5.00
CA SER A 290 6.53 2.93 4.24
C SER A 290 7.24 4.09 4.94
N ILE A 291 7.09 4.19 6.27
CA ILE A 291 7.77 5.20 7.09
C ILE A 291 9.29 5.04 7.00
N ASN A 292 9.80 3.81 7.11
CA ASN A 292 11.22 3.50 6.98
C ASN A 292 11.81 3.82 5.60
N LYS A 293 10.97 3.88 4.55
CA LYS A 293 11.36 4.32 3.20
C LYS A 293 11.34 5.85 3.04
N GLY A 294 10.89 6.59 4.04
CA GLY A 294 10.78 8.05 4.01
C GLY A 294 9.52 8.55 3.28
N TYR A 295 8.46 7.76 3.21
CA TYR A 295 7.21 8.20 2.59
C TYR A 295 6.47 9.21 3.49
N THR A 296 5.87 10.23 2.86
CA THR A 296 5.31 11.40 3.55
C THR A 296 3.79 11.34 3.73
N SER A 297 3.19 10.15 3.85
CA SER A 297 1.76 10.05 4.18
C SER A 297 1.57 10.02 5.69
N THR A 298 0.78 10.95 6.22
CA THR A 298 0.43 11.01 7.66
C THR A 298 -0.38 9.78 8.10
N SER A 299 -1.08 9.11 7.18
CA SER A 299 -1.84 7.89 7.49
C SER A 299 -0.96 6.76 8.02
N TYR A 300 0.27 6.63 7.53
CA TYR A 300 1.18 5.57 7.99
C TYR A 300 1.54 5.76 9.47
N TYR A 301 1.84 7.00 9.89
CA TYR A 301 2.15 7.31 11.28
C TYR A 301 0.93 7.09 12.18
N LYS A 302 -0.26 7.52 11.72
CA LYS A 302 -1.52 7.29 12.44
C LYS A 302 -1.82 5.80 12.64
N ASN A 303 -1.58 4.97 11.63
CA ASN A 303 -1.83 3.53 11.70
C ASN A 303 -1.00 2.85 12.79
N ILE A 304 0.22 3.32 13.04
CA ILE A 304 1.08 2.82 14.13
C ILE A 304 0.88 3.59 15.45
N GLY A 305 -0.12 4.48 15.53
CA GLY A 305 -0.48 5.22 16.74
C GLY A 305 0.31 6.51 16.99
N ILE A 306 1.11 6.99 16.03
CA ILE A 306 1.81 8.28 16.12
C ILE A 306 0.92 9.36 15.49
N THR A 307 0.26 10.17 16.33
CA THR A 307 -0.75 11.15 15.89
C THR A 307 -0.24 12.59 15.80
N THR A 308 0.98 12.86 16.25
CA THR A 308 1.60 14.20 16.24
C THR A 308 2.12 14.63 14.86
N VAL A 309 2.18 13.70 13.90
CA VAL A 309 2.66 13.95 12.54
C VAL A 309 1.53 14.49 11.67
N ASN A 310 1.77 15.63 11.01
CA ASN A 310 0.81 16.37 10.19
C ASN A 310 1.48 16.93 8.92
N SER A 311 0.75 17.69 8.10
CA SER A 311 1.24 18.26 6.84
C SER A 311 2.46 19.17 6.98
N ASP A 312 2.61 19.82 8.12
CA ASP A 312 3.62 20.84 8.34
C ASP A 312 4.96 20.22 8.74
N ASN A 313 4.94 19.08 9.46
CA ASN A 313 6.15 18.45 9.99
C ASN A 313 6.57 17.15 9.26
N ILE A 314 5.68 16.54 8.47
CA ILE A 314 5.91 15.22 7.86
C ILE A 314 7.18 15.14 7.00
N LYS A 315 7.53 16.21 6.27
CA LYS A 315 8.71 16.20 5.40
C LYS A 315 10.01 16.07 6.21
N ALA A 316 10.15 16.87 7.26
CA ALA A 316 11.32 16.84 8.14
C ALA A 316 11.42 15.49 8.88
N ILE A 317 10.29 14.99 9.39
CA ILE A 317 10.24 13.73 10.13
C ILE A 317 10.56 12.54 9.22
N ALA A 318 9.96 12.46 8.03
CA ALA A 318 10.22 11.38 7.09
C ALA A 318 11.69 11.36 6.62
N LYS A 319 12.30 12.53 6.40
CA LYS A 319 13.74 12.65 6.12
C LYS A 319 14.59 12.10 7.26
N ALA A 320 14.35 12.57 8.50
CA ALA A 320 15.11 12.13 9.67
C ALA A 320 14.97 10.62 9.96
N VAL A 321 13.76 10.07 9.83
CA VAL A 321 13.50 8.64 9.98
C VAL A 321 14.26 7.84 8.92
N LYS A 322 14.21 8.27 7.65
CA LYS A 322 14.94 7.62 6.57
C LYS A 322 16.45 7.65 6.80
N GLU A 323 17.00 8.79 7.22
CA GLU A 323 18.43 8.93 7.53
C GLU A 323 18.84 8.01 8.70
N ALA A 324 18.06 7.98 9.78
CA ALA A 324 18.32 7.09 10.91
C ALA A 324 18.24 5.60 10.52
N ARG A 325 17.26 5.22 9.69
CA ARG A 325 17.16 3.88 9.10
C ARG A 325 18.38 3.55 8.25
N ASP A 326 18.77 4.47 7.36
CA ASP A 326 19.92 4.30 6.47
C ASP A 326 21.25 4.15 7.23
N VAL A 327 21.36 4.74 8.43
CA VAL A 327 22.49 4.52 9.36
C VAL A 327 22.38 3.16 10.03
N LYS A 328 21.21 2.79 10.56
CA LYS A 328 20.98 1.52 11.27
C LYS A 328 21.05 0.29 10.34
N LYS A 329 20.84 0.46 9.04
CA LYS A 329 20.80 -0.58 7.98
C LYS A 329 19.66 -1.60 8.09
N VAL A 330 18.83 -1.51 9.12
CA VAL A 330 17.59 -2.28 9.28
C VAL A 330 16.43 -1.33 9.54
N ASN A 331 15.19 -1.81 9.35
CA ASN A 331 14.01 -1.02 9.64
C ASN A 331 13.96 -0.65 11.14
N LEU A 332 13.50 0.58 11.39
CA LEU A 332 13.22 1.13 12.71
C LEU A 332 11.86 0.62 13.21
N THR A 333 11.79 0.36 14.51
CA THR A 333 10.55 0.01 15.21
C THR A 333 9.67 1.25 15.44
N LYS A 334 8.40 1.05 15.82
CA LYS A 334 7.51 2.17 16.21
C LYS A 334 8.13 3.04 17.31
N ALA A 335 8.76 2.43 18.31
CA ALA A 335 9.37 3.14 19.43
C ALA A 335 10.51 4.07 18.96
N GLU A 336 11.36 3.58 18.06
CA GLU A 336 12.45 4.38 17.49
C GLU A 336 11.93 5.51 16.60
N ILE A 337 10.93 5.23 15.76
CA ILE A 337 10.25 6.25 14.96
C ILE A 337 9.63 7.32 15.86
N SER A 338 8.99 6.93 16.98
CA SER A 338 8.38 7.85 17.94
C SER A 338 9.44 8.76 18.60
N LYS A 339 10.60 8.21 18.96
CA LYS A 339 11.72 8.98 19.51
C LYS A 339 12.21 10.04 18.51
N ILE A 340 12.48 9.63 17.27
CA ILE A 340 12.93 10.55 16.20
C ILE A 340 11.87 11.62 15.93
N THR A 341 10.60 11.22 15.90
CA THR A 341 9.46 12.14 15.72
C THR A 341 9.50 13.24 16.78
N ASN A 342 9.64 12.88 18.07
CA ASN A 342 9.69 13.86 19.16
C ASN A 342 10.92 14.77 19.08
N GLU A 343 12.10 14.23 18.75
CA GLU A 343 13.32 15.02 18.58
C GLU A 343 13.20 16.04 17.42
N VAL A 344 12.58 15.66 16.31
CA VAL A 344 12.34 16.57 15.19
C VAL A 344 11.30 17.64 15.55
N LEU A 345 10.24 17.27 16.28
CA LEU A 345 9.23 18.23 16.75
C LEU A 345 9.83 19.30 17.66
N GLU A 346 10.74 18.92 18.57
CA GLU A 346 11.44 19.88 19.44
C GLU A 346 12.32 20.84 18.62
N LYS A 347 13.01 20.34 17.58
CA LYS A 347 13.80 21.20 16.68
C LYS A 347 12.91 22.15 15.88
N ILE A 348 11.77 21.66 15.38
CA ILE A 348 10.77 22.49 14.69
C ILE A 348 10.27 23.60 15.63
N GLU A 349 9.93 23.28 16.87
CA GLU A 349 9.49 24.27 17.87
C GLU A 349 10.56 25.34 18.13
N LYS A 350 11.84 24.94 18.25
CA LYS A 350 12.97 25.87 18.36
C LYS A 350 13.09 26.79 17.15
N SER A 351 12.96 26.25 15.92
CA SER A 351 13.00 27.06 14.70
C SER A 351 11.83 28.03 14.60
N PHE A 352 10.61 27.63 15.00
CA PHE A 352 9.48 28.56 15.14
C PHE A 352 9.77 29.67 16.15
N GLY A 353 10.40 29.33 17.29
CA GLY A 353 10.86 30.32 18.27
C GLY A 353 11.86 31.32 17.68
N ALA A 354 12.85 30.84 16.93
CA ALA A 354 13.85 31.67 16.27
C ALA A 354 13.23 32.61 15.21
N VAL A 355 12.26 32.12 14.43
CA VAL A 355 11.53 32.96 13.46
C VAL A 355 10.79 34.07 14.18
N ASN A 356 10.06 33.74 15.25
CA ASN A 356 9.31 34.73 16.03
C ASN A 356 10.23 35.74 16.76
N ALA A 357 11.45 35.34 17.12
CA ALA A 357 12.46 36.25 17.66
C ALA A 357 13.14 37.14 16.59
N GLY A 358 12.98 36.80 15.30
CA GLY A 358 13.69 37.43 14.19
C GLY A 358 15.16 37.02 14.11
N THR A 359 15.51 35.84 14.62
CA THR A 359 16.89 35.31 14.68
C THR A 359 17.05 33.98 13.94
N ALA A 360 16.06 33.57 13.15
CA ALA A 360 16.10 32.33 12.39
C ALA A 360 17.25 32.32 11.36
N THR A 361 17.84 31.15 11.19
CA THR A 361 18.87 30.85 10.19
C THR A 361 18.25 30.24 8.94
N LEU A 362 19.04 30.05 7.87
CA LEU A 362 18.57 29.30 6.69
C LEU A 362 18.18 27.86 7.03
N ALA A 363 18.92 27.22 7.93
CA ALA A 363 18.63 25.86 8.37
C ALA A 363 17.28 25.78 9.11
N ASP A 364 16.92 26.82 9.88
CA ASP A 364 15.61 26.89 10.52
C ASP A 364 14.50 26.91 9.47
N TYR A 365 14.59 27.82 8.49
CA TYR A 365 13.59 27.92 7.41
C TYR A 365 13.50 26.62 6.59
N GLU A 366 14.63 25.99 6.26
CA GLU A 366 14.64 24.70 5.57
C GLU A 366 13.96 23.60 6.40
N LEU A 367 14.25 23.52 7.70
CA LEU A 367 13.68 22.52 8.60
C LEU A 367 12.16 22.63 8.71
N ILE A 368 11.64 23.86 8.83
CA ILE A 368 10.19 24.10 8.88
C ILE A 368 9.54 24.13 7.49
N GLY A 369 10.32 23.93 6.42
CA GLY A 369 9.83 23.79 5.04
C GLY A 369 9.46 25.11 4.35
N ILE A 370 9.98 26.24 4.82
CA ILE A 370 9.83 27.54 4.15
C ILE A 370 10.87 27.66 3.03
N THR A 371 10.42 28.06 1.85
CA THR A 371 11.24 28.13 0.64
C THR A 371 11.40 29.57 0.14
N GLY A 372 12.45 29.82 -0.65
CA GLY A 372 12.77 31.13 -1.23
C GLY A 372 13.59 32.05 -0.32
N VAL A 373 13.82 31.66 0.94
CA VAL A 373 14.74 32.36 1.83
C VAL A 373 16.18 32.04 1.41
N THR A 374 17.00 33.07 1.30
CA THR A 374 18.41 33.02 0.88
C THR A 374 19.23 33.90 1.82
N GLU A 375 20.56 33.77 1.80
CA GLU A 375 21.43 34.62 2.63
C GLU A 375 21.16 36.12 2.41
N ILE A 376 20.81 36.51 1.18
CA ILE A 376 20.55 37.90 0.81
C ILE A 376 19.28 38.44 1.49
N ASN A 377 18.19 37.69 1.46
CA ASN A 377 16.90 38.16 1.96
C ASN A 377 16.59 37.72 3.41
N LEU A 378 17.51 36.97 4.04
CA LEU A 378 17.30 36.39 5.37
C LEU A 378 16.95 37.44 6.43
N VAL A 379 17.70 38.55 6.47
CA VAL A 379 17.47 39.64 7.43
C VAL A 379 16.11 40.28 7.21
N ASP A 380 15.74 40.53 5.95
CA ASP A 380 14.46 41.16 5.59
C ASP A 380 13.27 40.25 5.92
N VAL A 381 13.40 38.93 5.66
CA VAL A 381 12.38 37.94 6.02
C VAL A 381 12.25 37.81 7.54
N ASN A 382 13.37 37.73 8.27
CA ASN A 382 13.38 37.70 9.74
C ASN A 382 12.71 38.95 10.33
N GLU A 383 12.98 40.14 9.78
CA GLU A 383 12.34 41.39 10.22
C GLU A 383 10.82 41.32 10.05
N VAL A 384 10.34 40.83 8.89
CA VAL A 384 8.91 40.74 8.59
C VAL A 384 8.18 39.73 9.47
N LEU A 385 8.80 38.61 9.81
CA LEU A 385 8.16 37.54 10.60
C LEU A 385 8.29 37.73 12.12
N LYS A 386 9.18 38.63 12.56
CA LYS A 386 9.44 38.89 13.98
C LYS A 386 8.18 39.32 14.74
N GLY A 387 8.00 38.76 15.94
CA GLY A 387 6.96 39.17 16.88
C GLY A 387 5.54 38.70 16.54
N LYS A 388 5.36 37.89 15.49
CA LYS A 388 4.01 37.50 15.00
C LYS A 388 3.44 36.24 15.64
N GLY A 389 4.22 35.50 16.43
CA GLY A 389 3.75 34.31 17.15
C GLY A 389 3.28 33.18 16.22
N HIS A 390 3.93 33.02 15.07
CA HIS A 390 3.57 32.01 14.09
C HIS A 390 3.69 30.59 14.66
N LYS A 391 2.72 29.74 14.30
CA LYS A 391 2.67 28.30 14.63
C LYS A 391 2.32 27.42 13.42
N VAL A 392 2.11 28.03 12.26
CA VAL A 392 1.62 27.36 11.04
C VAL A 392 2.53 27.76 9.88
N VAL A 393 3.06 26.76 9.17
CA VAL A 393 4.06 26.97 8.11
C VAL A 393 3.49 27.76 6.94
N SER A 394 2.27 27.44 6.50
CA SER A 394 1.64 28.11 5.34
C SER A 394 1.47 29.63 5.52
N LYS A 395 1.15 30.07 6.74
CA LYS A 395 1.05 31.51 7.08
C LYS A 395 2.41 32.18 6.96
N MET A 396 3.45 31.61 7.55
CA MET A 396 4.82 32.14 7.43
C MET A 396 5.30 32.18 5.98
N GLN A 397 5.03 31.11 5.19
CA GLN A 397 5.42 31.07 3.78
C GLN A 397 4.77 32.21 3.01
N SER A 398 3.49 32.49 3.25
CA SER A 398 2.78 33.56 2.55
C SER A 398 3.40 34.93 2.81
N GLU A 399 3.75 35.22 4.06
CA GLU A 399 4.34 36.50 4.46
C GLU A 399 5.79 36.65 3.99
N ALA A 400 6.59 35.58 4.11
CA ALA A 400 7.95 35.53 3.56
C ALA A 400 7.92 35.77 2.03
N SER A 401 6.98 35.14 1.32
CA SER A 401 6.87 35.26 -0.13
C SER A 401 6.51 36.68 -0.58
N ILE A 402 5.73 37.42 0.22
CA ILE A 402 5.39 38.82 -0.07
C ILE A 402 6.65 39.69 -0.08
N ILE A 403 7.46 39.65 0.99
CA ILE A 403 8.67 40.48 1.08
C ILE A 403 9.70 40.09 0.01
N ILE A 404 9.88 38.78 -0.24
CA ILE A 404 10.80 38.28 -1.26
C ILE A 404 10.37 38.77 -2.66
N SER A 405 9.08 38.69 -2.99
CA SER A 405 8.54 39.14 -4.27
C SER A 405 8.69 40.65 -4.46
N LEU A 406 8.42 41.45 -3.42
CA LEU A 406 8.58 42.90 -3.45
C LEU A 406 10.05 43.28 -3.68
N LEU A 407 10.98 42.68 -2.94
CA LEU A 407 12.41 42.93 -3.10
C LEU A 407 12.89 42.56 -4.51
N ASN A 408 12.47 41.39 -5.03
CA ASN A 408 12.82 40.98 -6.40
C ASN A 408 12.30 41.97 -7.45
N THR A 409 11.06 42.44 -7.28
CA THR A 409 10.42 43.40 -8.21
C THR A 409 11.15 44.74 -8.20
N ILE A 410 11.46 45.26 -7.01
CA ILE A 410 12.22 46.51 -6.86
C ILE A 410 13.63 46.39 -7.47
N ASN A 411 14.33 45.30 -7.18
CA ASN A 411 15.66 45.01 -7.71
C ASN A 411 15.71 44.89 -9.24
N SER A 412 14.59 44.56 -9.88
CA SER A 412 14.48 44.55 -11.35
C SER A 412 14.33 45.95 -11.97
N GLY A 413 14.22 46.99 -11.15
CA GLY A 413 14.09 48.39 -11.59
C GLY A 413 12.66 48.83 -11.87
N VAL A 414 11.66 48.15 -11.30
CA VAL A 414 10.25 48.55 -11.51
C VAL A 414 9.94 49.82 -10.72
N ALA A 415 9.55 50.87 -11.45
CA ALA A 415 9.18 52.16 -10.90
C ALA A 415 7.72 52.18 -10.41
N ASN A 416 7.45 51.57 -9.26
CA ASN A 416 6.13 51.58 -8.63
C ASN A 416 6.23 51.91 -7.13
N ILE A 417 5.62 53.02 -6.74
CA ILE A 417 5.67 53.57 -5.38
C ILE A 417 5.15 52.58 -4.34
N ASN A 418 4.11 51.81 -4.67
CA ASN A 418 3.49 50.89 -3.72
C ASN A 418 4.47 49.79 -3.29
N TYR A 419 5.41 49.37 -4.14
CA TYR A 419 6.38 48.35 -3.75
C TYR A 419 7.37 48.88 -2.69
N TYR A 420 7.90 50.08 -2.89
CA TYR A 420 8.78 50.74 -1.91
C TYR A 420 8.05 50.99 -0.59
N LYS A 421 6.81 51.49 -0.66
CA LYS A 421 5.96 51.71 0.51
C LYS A 421 5.71 50.42 1.29
N ASN A 422 5.44 49.31 0.59
CA ASN A 422 5.14 48.01 1.22
C ASN A 422 6.37 47.38 1.89
N ILE A 423 7.59 47.77 1.51
CA ILE A 423 8.81 47.39 2.25
C ILE A 423 9.23 48.45 3.28
N GLY A 424 8.41 49.47 3.53
CA GLY A 424 8.63 50.50 4.54
C GLY A 424 9.42 51.74 4.08
N ILE A 425 9.73 51.86 2.79
CA ILE A 425 10.41 53.04 2.23
C ILE A 425 9.36 54.02 1.73
N THR A 426 8.94 54.94 2.60
CA THR A 426 7.80 55.86 2.36
C THR A 426 8.19 57.19 1.71
N THR A 427 9.48 57.47 1.57
CA THR A 427 10.02 58.70 0.94
C THR A 427 9.93 58.69 -0.59
N VAL A 428 9.65 57.54 -1.19
CA VAL A 428 9.45 57.39 -2.64
C VAL A 428 8.05 57.89 -3.03
N ASN A 429 7.99 58.73 -4.06
CA ASN A 429 6.77 59.37 -4.57
C ASN A 429 6.79 59.44 -6.12
N LEU A 430 5.78 60.08 -6.71
CA LEU A 430 5.64 60.16 -8.18
C LEU A 430 6.78 60.90 -8.87
N ASP A 431 7.39 61.87 -8.19
CA ASP A 431 8.45 62.70 -8.76
C ASP A 431 9.80 61.97 -8.79
N ASN A 432 10.07 61.11 -7.82
CA ASN A 432 11.39 60.48 -7.65
C ASN A 432 11.47 58.98 -8.01
N VAL A 433 10.34 58.26 -8.09
CA VAL A 433 10.32 56.79 -8.23
C VAL A 433 11.08 56.27 -9.44
N LYS A 434 11.04 57.00 -10.57
CA LYS A 434 11.72 56.57 -11.81
C LYS A 434 13.24 56.57 -11.66
N VAL A 435 13.77 57.65 -11.08
CA VAL A 435 15.22 57.83 -10.89
C VAL A 435 15.74 56.88 -9.82
N ILE A 436 14.99 56.71 -8.74
CA ILE A 436 15.33 55.74 -7.68
C ILE A 436 15.33 54.32 -8.22
N ALA A 437 14.30 53.92 -8.97
CA ALA A 437 14.24 52.57 -9.54
C ALA A 437 15.39 52.29 -10.52
N LYS A 438 15.79 53.30 -11.31
CA LYS A 438 16.99 53.22 -12.17
C LYS A 438 18.25 53.01 -11.32
N ALA A 439 18.47 53.84 -10.29
CA ALA A 439 19.65 53.74 -9.43
C ALA A 439 19.72 52.41 -8.66
N VAL A 440 18.58 51.90 -8.17
CA VAL A 440 18.48 50.60 -7.51
C VAL A 440 18.87 49.48 -8.48
N LYS A 441 18.34 49.50 -9.71
CA LYS A 441 18.69 48.50 -10.73
C LYS A 441 20.17 48.55 -11.07
N GLU A 442 20.73 49.74 -11.29
CA GLU A 442 22.15 49.93 -11.59
C GLU A 442 23.04 49.41 -10.45
N ALA A 443 22.71 49.74 -9.20
CA ALA A 443 23.43 49.23 -8.03
C ALA A 443 23.33 47.70 -7.90
N ARG A 444 22.15 47.12 -8.18
CA ARG A 444 21.94 45.68 -8.24
C ARG A 444 22.79 45.04 -9.33
N ASP A 445 22.79 45.61 -10.54
CA ASP A 445 23.56 45.10 -11.69
C ASP A 445 25.07 45.13 -11.40
N VAL A 446 25.56 46.16 -10.69
CA VAL A 446 26.94 46.23 -10.19
C VAL A 446 27.22 45.17 -9.13
N LYS A 447 26.32 44.99 -8.16
CA LYS A 447 26.46 43.99 -7.08
C LYS A 447 26.32 42.55 -7.59
N LYS A 448 25.66 42.34 -8.73
CA LYS A 448 25.31 41.05 -9.38
C LYS A 448 24.39 40.13 -8.58
N VAL A 449 23.92 40.58 -7.42
CA VAL A 449 22.91 39.91 -6.60
C VAL A 449 21.90 40.95 -6.14
N ASN A 450 20.72 40.50 -5.71
CA ASN A 450 19.69 41.40 -5.22
C ASN A 450 20.17 42.19 -3.99
N LEU A 451 19.68 43.42 -3.90
CA LEU A 451 19.87 44.33 -2.78
C LEU A 451 18.85 44.03 -1.68
N THR A 452 19.28 44.20 -0.44
CA THR A 452 18.42 44.12 0.75
C THR A 452 17.57 45.37 0.89
N LYS A 453 16.53 45.34 1.73
CA LYS A 453 15.72 46.53 2.04
C LYS A 453 16.59 47.69 2.54
N ALA A 454 17.58 47.41 3.39
CA ALA A 454 18.47 48.41 3.94
C ALA A 454 19.33 49.09 2.85
N GLU A 455 19.85 48.31 1.90
CA GLU A 455 20.64 48.83 0.78
C GLU A 455 19.77 49.69 -0.16
N ILE A 456 18.55 49.23 -0.47
CA ILE A 456 17.58 50.01 -1.26
C ILE A 456 17.25 51.33 -0.54
N SER A 457 17.10 51.30 0.79
CA SER A 457 16.82 52.49 1.59
C SER A 457 17.99 53.49 1.56
N LYS A 458 19.22 52.99 1.64
CA LYS A 458 20.45 53.79 1.51
C LYS A 458 20.52 54.47 0.13
N ILE A 459 20.36 53.70 -0.94
CA ILE A 459 20.36 54.23 -2.32
C ILE A 459 19.26 55.27 -2.50
N THR A 460 18.07 55.01 -1.95
CA THR A 460 16.95 55.96 -1.97
C THR A 460 17.35 57.29 -1.35
N ASN A 461 17.95 57.27 -0.16
CA ASN A 461 18.39 58.49 0.53
C ASN A 461 19.50 59.23 -0.23
N GLU A 462 20.47 58.51 -0.80
CA GLU A 462 21.54 59.09 -1.63
C GLU A 462 20.98 59.77 -2.90
N VAL A 463 19.98 59.16 -3.54
CA VAL A 463 19.31 59.75 -4.71
C VAL A 463 18.50 60.99 -4.31
N LEU A 464 17.81 60.95 -3.17
CA LEU A 464 17.07 62.10 -2.66
C LEU A 464 17.97 63.29 -2.34
N GLU A 465 19.14 63.05 -1.74
CA GLU A 465 20.13 64.10 -1.48
C GLU A 465 20.65 64.73 -2.79
N LYS A 466 20.89 63.91 -3.83
CA LYS A 466 21.28 64.42 -5.15
C LYS A 466 20.17 65.26 -5.78
N ILE A 467 18.92 64.81 -5.70
CA ILE A 467 17.75 65.57 -6.16
C ILE A 467 17.67 66.92 -5.44
N GLU A 468 17.85 66.95 -4.12
CA GLU A 468 17.84 68.19 -3.33
C GLU A 468 18.97 69.15 -3.76
N LYS A 469 20.18 68.64 -3.99
CA LYS A 469 21.31 69.42 -4.53
C LYS A 469 20.99 70.00 -5.90
N SER A 470 20.37 69.23 -6.80
CA SER A 470 19.95 69.72 -8.12
C SER A 470 18.89 70.81 -8.02
N PHE A 471 17.88 70.68 -7.14
CA PHE A 471 16.95 71.77 -6.86
C PHE A 471 17.67 73.02 -6.33
N GLY A 472 18.66 72.85 -5.43
CA GLY A 472 19.50 73.93 -4.94
C GLY A 472 20.27 74.64 -6.06
N ALA A 473 20.90 73.87 -6.95
CA ALA A 473 21.63 74.40 -8.10
C ALA A 473 20.71 75.17 -9.07
N VAL A 474 19.49 74.68 -9.33
CA VAL A 474 18.53 75.42 -10.16
C VAL A 474 18.13 76.74 -9.50
N ASN A 475 17.85 76.73 -8.19
CA ASN A 475 17.50 77.94 -7.46
C ASN A 475 18.67 78.93 -7.37
N ALA A 476 19.93 78.46 -7.40
CA ALA A 476 21.11 79.32 -7.50
C ALA A 476 21.37 79.85 -8.93
N GLY A 477 20.74 79.26 -9.95
CA GLY A 477 20.99 79.54 -11.36
C GLY A 477 22.29 78.90 -11.88
N THR A 478 22.76 77.83 -11.25
CA THR A 478 24.01 77.13 -11.57
C THR A 478 23.79 75.67 -11.96
N ALA A 479 22.55 75.26 -12.22
CA ALA A 479 22.26 73.88 -12.59
C ALA A 479 22.88 73.49 -13.93
N THR A 480 23.34 72.25 -14.00
CA THR A 480 23.88 71.59 -15.19
C THR A 480 22.77 70.84 -15.94
N LEU A 481 23.06 70.33 -17.15
CA LEU A 481 22.12 69.45 -17.86
C LEU A 481 21.81 68.17 -17.06
N ALA A 482 22.81 67.61 -16.37
CA ALA A 482 22.64 66.44 -15.53
C ALA A 482 21.69 66.72 -14.35
N ASP A 483 21.72 67.93 -13.79
CA ASP A 483 20.78 68.33 -12.74
C ASP A 483 19.34 68.33 -13.26
N TYR A 484 19.10 68.96 -14.42
CA TYR A 484 17.77 68.98 -15.04
C TYR A 484 17.29 67.58 -15.43
N GLU A 485 18.15 66.73 -15.99
CA GLU A 485 17.83 65.34 -16.29
C GLU A 485 17.46 64.55 -15.01
N LEU A 486 18.24 64.72 -13.93
CA LEU A 486 18.02 64.04 -12.66
C LEU A 486 16.67 64.39 -12.03
N ILE A 487 16.28 65.67 -12.05
CA ILE A 487 14.97 66.10 -11.53
C ILE A 487 13.84 65.93 -12.54
N GLY A 488 14.12 65.38 -13.73
CA GLY A 488 13.12 65.05 -14.74
C GLY A 488 12.60 66.24 -15.56
N ILE A 489 13.34 67.35 -15.61
CA ILE A 489 13.03 68.50 -16.48
C ILE A 489 13.57 68.23 -17.89
N THR A 490 12.69 68.34 -18.88
CA THR A 490 12.99 68.04 -20.29
C THR A 490 13.03 69.30 -21.14
N GLY A 491 13.71 69.21 -22.29
CA GLY A 491 13.84 70.31 -23.26
C GLY A 491 14.97 71.31 -22.95
N VAL A 492 15.65 71.15 -21.81
CA VAL A 492 16.89 71.88 -21.52
C VAL A 492 18.02 71.26 -22.33
N THR A 493 18.79 72.10 -23.00
CA THR A 493 19.89 71.76 -23.89
C THR A 493 21.07 72.69 -23.60
N GLU A 494 22.27 72.37 -24.08
CA GLU A 494 23.44 73.24 -23.86
C GLU A 494 23.19 74.68 -24.34
N ILE A 495 22.40 74.86 -25.40
CA ILE A 495 22.10 76.17 -26.00
C ILE A 495 21.22 77.03 -25.07
N ASN A 496 20.19 76.44 -24.46
CA ASN A 496 19.21 77.18 -23.66
C ASN A 496 19.46 77.09 -22.14
N LEU A 497 20.50 76.38 -21.71
CA LEU A 497 20.80 76.12 -20.31
C LEU A 497 20.92 77.41 -19.49
N VAL A 498 21.68 78.38 -20.00
CA VAL A 498 21.89 79.68 -19.33
C VAL A 498 20.57 80.43 -19.18
N ASP A 499 19.78 80.48 -20.25
CA ASP A 499 18.49 81.17 -20.29
C ASP A 499 17.46 80.54 -19.33
N VAL A 500 17.43 79.19 -19.26
CA VAL A 500 16.57 78.46 -18.33
C VAL A 500 17.04 78.65 -16.88
N ASN A 501 18.35 78.58 -16.63
CA ASN A 501 18.92 78.85 -15.30
C ASN A 501 18.59 80.26 -14.80
N GLU A 502 18.71 81.27 -15.67
CA GLU A 502 18.38 82.66 -15.34
C GLU A 502 16.91 82.79 -14.90
N VAL A 503 15.98 82.16 -15.63
CA VAL A 503 14.55 82.28 -15.36
C VAL A 503 14.12 81.53 -14.11
N LEU A 504 14.76 80.41 -13.79
CA LEU A 504 14.41 79.62 -12.61
C LEU A 504 15.12 80.08 -11.32
N LYS A 505 16.17 80.91 -11.45
CA LYS A 505 16.97 81.43 -10.33
C LYS A 505 16.12 82.19 -9.31
N GLY A 506 16.42 81.98 -8.02
CA GLY A 506 15.88 82.74 -6.90
C GLY A 506 14.43 82.41 -6.52
N LYS A 507 13.78 81.43 -7.15
CA LYS A 507 12.34 81.15 -6.98
C LYS A 507 12.00 80.09 -5.92
N GLY A 508 13.00 79.46 -5.31
CA GLY A 508 12.79 78.51 -4.21
C GLY A 508 11.99 77.26 -4.61
N HIS A 509 12.17 76.77 -5.83
CA HIS A 509 11.45 75.63 -6.36
C HIS A 509 11.70 74.35 -5.55
N LYS A 510 10.62 73.61 -5.30
CA LYS A 510 10.63 72.29 -4.66
C LYS A 510 9.78 71.26 -5.42
N VAL A 511 9.14 71.67 -6.52
CA VAL A 511 8.16 70.87 -7.26
C VAL A 511 8.52 70.91 -8.74
N VAL A 512 8.77 69.72 -9.31
CA VAL A 512 9.23 69.55 -10.69
C VAL A 512 8.22 70.11 -11.70
N SER A 513 6.93 69.85 -11.53
CA SER A 513 5.89 70.29 -12.48
C SER A 513 5.84 71.81 -12.64
N LYS A 514 6.05 72.55 -11.54
CA LYS A 514 6.14 74.02 -11.56
C LYS A 514 7.39 74.49 -12.29
N MET A 515 8.53 73.84 -12.05
CA MET A 515 9.77 74.17 -12.76
C MET A 515 9.65 73.87 -14.25
N GLN A 516 9.05 72.73 -14.62
CA GLN A 516 8.86 72.34 -16.02
C GLN A 516 7.98 73.35 -16.74
N SER A 517 6.87 73.81 -16.13
CA SER A 517 6.00 74.78 -16.79
C SER A 517 6.73 76.11 -17.04
N GLU A 518 7.48 76.60 -16.07
CA GLU A 518 8.27 77.83 -16.21
C GLU A 518 9.42 77.68 -17.21
N ALA A 519 10.16 76.58 -17.17
CA ALA A 519 11.21 76.27 -18.15
C ALA A 519 10.62 76.15 -19.56
N SER A 520 9.47 75.49 -19.70
CA SER A 520 8.82 75.27 -20.99
C SER A 520 8.38 76.56 -21.66
N ILE A 521 7.99 77.59 -20.89
CA ILE A 521 7.65 78.91 -21.43
C ILE A 521 8.86 79.50 -22.17
N ILE A 522 10.03 79.48 -21.55
CA ILE A 522 11.27 80.02 -22.12
C ILE A 522 11.75 79.16 -23.28
N ILE A 523 11.81 77.85 -23.10
CA ILE A 523 12.23 76.90 -24.13
C ILE A 523 11.36 77.06 -25.39
N SER A 524 10.03 77.09 -25.22
CA SER A 524 9.10 77.26 -26.34
C SER A 524 9.22 78.65 -26.97
N SER A 525 9.41 79.69 -26.18
CA SER A 525 9.58 81.06 -26.68
C SER A 525 10.87 81.20 -27.50
N LEU A 526 12.01 80.70 -26.98
CA LEU A 526 13.28 80.66 -27.70
C LEU A 526 13.17 79.87 -28.99
N ASN A 527 12.58 78.67 -28.97
CA ASN A 527 12.39 77.85 -30.17
C ASN A 527 11.50 78.55 -31.21
N THR A 528 10.45 79.23 -30.77
CA THR A 528 9.50 79.92 -31.65
C THR A 528 10.10 81.19 -32.26
N ILE A 529 10.84 81.97 -31.47
CA ILE A 529 11.60 83.12 -31.96
C ILE A 529 12.65 82.67 -32.98
N ASN A 530 13.39 81.60 -32.68
CA ASN A 530 14.42 81.03 -33.56
C ASN A 530 13.88 80.44 -34.87
N SER A 531 12.58 80.15 -34.98
CA SER A 531 11.95 79.75 -36.24
C SER A 531 11.48 80.94 -37.09
N GLY A 532 11.59 82.17 -36.55
CA GLY A 532 11.22 83.43 -37.19
C GLY A 532 9.76 83.81 -37.03
N VAL A 533 9.08 83.31 -36.00
CA VAL A 533 7.68 83.65 -35.74
C VAL A 533 7.57 85.05 -35.15
N ALA A 534 6.82 85.91 -35.82
CA ALA A 534 6.58 87.31 -35.42
C ALA A 534 5.45 87.41 -34.37
N ASN A 535 5.74 87.07 -33.12
CA ASN A 535 4.80 87.25 -32.01
C ASN A 535 5.49 87.86 -30.78
N ILE A 536 5.02 89.04 -30.39
CA ILE A 536 5.59 89.87 -29.31
C ILE A 536 5.63 89.13 -27.97
N ASN A 537 4.63 88.26 -27.69
CA ASN A 537 4.55 87.58 -26.40
C ASN A 537 5.74 86.65 -26.15
N TYR A 538 6.30 86.01 -27.19
CA TYR A 538 7.48 85.17 -27.01
C TYR A 538 8.73 85.99 -26.66
N TYR A 539 8.90 87.16 -27.27
CA TYR A 539 10.00 88.08 -26.94
C TYR A 539 9.86 88.60 -25.50
N LYS A 540 8.64 88.97 -25.09
CA LYS A 540 8.34 89.35 -23.71
C LYS A 540 8.63 88.23 -22.71
N ASN A 541 8.28 86.98 -23.03
CA ASN A 541 8.52 85.84 -22.16
C ASN A 541 10.02 85.64 -21.85
N ILE A 542 10.91 85.92 -22.81
CA ILE A 542 12.37 85.87 -22.59
C ILE A 542 12.95 87.20 -22.07
N GLY A 543 12.10 88.16 -21.67
CA GLY A 543 12.52 89.43 -21.07
C GLY A 543 12.86 90.56 -22.07
N ILE A 544 12.61 90.38 -23.37
CA ILE A 544 12.84 91.42 -24.38
C ILE A 544 11.54 92.22 -24.59
N THR A 545 11.47 93.42 -24.00
CA THR A 545 10.27 94.27 -24.00
C THR A 545 10.26 95.37 -25.06
N THR A 546 11.39 95.59 -25.74
CA THR A 546 11.55 96.62 -26.80
C THR A 546 10.90 96.22 -28.12
N VAL A 547 10.49 94.96 -28.27
CA VAL A 547 9.80 94.45 -29.45
C VAL A 547 8.31 94.78 -29.39
N ASN A 548 7.79 95.44 -30.42
CA ASN A 548 6.41 95.91 -30.54
C ASN A 548 5.85 95.63 -31.96
N LEU A 549 4.61 96.05 -32.22
CA LEU A 549 3.93 95.76 -33.50
C LEU A 549 4.64 96.36 -34.71
N ASP A 550 5.39 97.45 -34.53
CA ASP A 550 6.04 98.18 -35.62
C ASP A 550 7.39 97.56 -36.03
N ASN A 551 8.02 96.81 -35.13
CA ASN A 551 9.37 96.27 -35.34
C ASN A 551 9.44 94.73 -35.40
N ILE A 552 8.43 94.02 -34.89
CA ILE A 552 8.43 92.56 -34.74
C ILE A 552 8.70 91.79 -36.04
N LYS A 553 8.14 92.22 -37.18
CA LYS A 553 8.32 91.51 -38.45
C LYS A 553 9.78 91.54 -38.93
N VAL A 554 10.43 92.70 -38.83
CA VAL A 554 11.82 92.88 -39.28
C VAL A 554 12.77 92.15 -38.34
N ILE A 555 12.52 92.26 -37.02
CA ILE A 555 13.29 91.56 -35.99
C ILE A 555 13.18 90.04 -36.15
N ALA A 556 11.98 89.50 -36.32
CA ALA A 556 11.78 88.05 -36.49
C ALA A 556 12.49 87.51 -37.74
N LYS A 557 12.51 88.28 -38.83
CA LYS A 557 13.29 87.94 -40.04
C LYS A 557 14.80 87.93 -39.75
N ALA A 558 15.33 88.98 -39.13
CA ALA A 558 16.75 89.09 -38.81
C ALA A 558 17.23 87.96 -37.86
N VAL A 559 16.41 87.62 -36.85
CA VAL A 559 16.67 86.49 -35.95
C VAL A 559 16.74 85.17 -36.72
N LYS A 560 15.77 84.90 -37.61
CA LYS A 560 15.76 83.67 -38.43
C LYS A 560 16.98 83.59 -39.34
N GLU A 561 17.36 84.70 -39.96
CA GLU A 561 18.55 84.77 -40.83
C GLU A 561 19.83 84.49 -40.04
N ALA A 562 20.02 85.15 -38.89
CA ALA A 562 21.16 84.93 -38.01
C ALA A 562 21.22 83.48 -37.49
N ARG A 563 20.08 82.91 -37.11
CA ARG A 563 19.96 81.50 -36.70
C ARG A 563 20.35 80.55 -37.85
N ASN A 564 19.91 80.82 -39.08
CA ASN A 564 20.27 80.01 -40.24
C ASN A 564 21.77 80.06 -40.55
N VAL A 565 22.41 81.22 -40.35
CA VAL A 565 23.86 81.37 -40.46
C VAL A 565 24.59 80.58 -39.38
N LYS A 566 24.15 80.69 -38.12
CA LYS A 566 24.73 79.97 -36.98
C LYS A 566 24.49 78.45 -37.04
N LYS A 567 23.46 78.01 -37.78
CA LYS A 567 23.02 76.60 -37.93
C LYS A 567 22.54 75.92 -36.65
N VAL A 568 22.49 76.63 -35.53
CA VAL A 568 21.90 76.23 -34.27
C VAL A 568 21.02 77.36 -33.74
N ASN A 569 20.14 77.07 -32.79
CA ASN A 569 19.32 78.11 -32.17
C ASN A 569 20.19 79.18 -31.48
N LEU A 570 19.72 80.42 -31.54
CA LEU A 570 20.28 81.57 -30.87
C LEU A 570 19.83 81.62 -29.41
N THR A 571 20.72 82.08 -28.53
CA THR A 571 20.43 82.34 -27.11
C THR A 571 19.64 83.64 -26.94
N LYS A 572 19.05 83.87 -25.76
CA LYS A 572 18.39 85.15 -25.43
C LYS A 572 19.30 86.36 -25.67
N ASP A 573 20.57 86.27 -25.30
CA ASP A 573 21.54 87.37 -25.46
C ASP A 573 21.82 87.68 -26.93
N GLU A 574 21.95 86.65 -27.77
CA GLU A 574 22.13 86.82 -29.21
C GLU A 574 20.90 87.44 -29.86
N ILE A 575 19.70 86.98 -29.48
CA ILE A 575 18.44 87.59 -29.92
C ILE A 575 18.35 89.05 -29.48
N SER A 576 18.74 89.36 -28.23
CA SER A 576 18.74 90.72 -27.69
C SER A 576 19.69 91.65 -28.44
N LYS A 577 20.89 91.16 -28.82
CA LYS A 577 21.83 91.91 -29.68
C LYS A 577 21.22 92.22 -31.04
N ILE A 578 20.63 91.21 -31.70
CA ILE A 578 19.96 91.40 -32.99
C ILE A 578 18.82 92.41 -32.89
N VAL A 579 17.99 92.31 -31.83
CA VAL A 579 16.91 93.28 -31.57
C VAL A 579 17.49 94.69 -31.47
N ASN A 580 18.52 94.90 -30.66
CA ASN A 580 19.13 96.22 -30.50
C ASN A 580 19.78 96.74 -31.80
N GLU A 581 20.46 95.89 -32.56
CA GLU A 581 21.04 96.25 -33.86
C GLU A 581 19.98 96.64 -34.88
N VAL A 582 18.85 95.93 -34.93
CA VAL A 582 17.73 96.26 -35.82
C VAL A 582 17.07 97.57 -35.39
N LEU A 583 16.94 97.82 -34.09
CA LEU A 583 16.34 99.05 -33.57
C LEU A 583 17.23 100.28 -33.76
N ASN A 584 18.55 100.14 -33.66
CA ASN A 584 19.52 101.23 -33.85
C ASN A 584 19.85 101.53 -35.33
N LYS A 585 19.33 100.73 -36.27
CA LYS A 585 19.42 100.96 -37.72
C LYS A 585 18.21 101.69 -38.31
N LYS A 586 17.22 102.04 -37.49
CA LYS A 586 16.20 103.06 -37.78
C LYS A 586 16.74 104.41 -37.32
#